data_AF-A0A959NLX9-F1
#
_entry.id   AF-A0A959NLX9-F1
#
_cell.length_a   1.000
_cell.length_b   1.000
_cell.length_c   1.000
_cell.angle_alpha   90.00
_cell.angle_beta   90.00
_cell.angle_gamma   90.00
#
_symmetry.space_group_name_H-M   'P 1'
#
loop_
_entity.id
_entity.type
_entity.pdbx_description
1 polymer ?
#
loop_
_entity_poly.entity_id
_entity_poly.type
_entity_poly.pdbx_seq_one_letter_code
_entity_poly.pdbx_strand_id
1 'polypeptide(L)'
;QIGLNVSGKLNQNLSTSDKEKMKLQLFSYNGIKEITDLNEKNEFIFKNLLAEDSSSFYFSLFKKEDKLKSLNIYSKIEGNNSKFKIPFTISSYECLSVETTKQNNISFANDFPKLENVISLDTINLEAKFSKKLENTRFEGRFGSTGYKIDEETARSYLDVLSFIQSHGFNVSQSGGEIVITGRRVTGFSGSNSPIIYLDNMPLSDLSQLYRLTLDNIDEIYINKNGFGAGTYGSIGVIRIFTKKTFGNSQINNIVKSKNLIVTNGFQKLKSFENLKYLEVNGDAFKEYGTIGWIPDIYTNSEGNFEVTLPHYYQEKIKINIQGIDQDGELHFTDTIIQVMN
;
A
#
# COMPACT_ATOMS: atom_id res chain seq x y z
N GLN A 1 -10.22 18.27 -22.50
CA GLN A 1 -9.29 18.70 -21.45
C GLN A 1 -9.00 17.50 -20.57
N ILE A 2 -7.77 16.97 -20.61
CA ILE A 2 -7.34 15.75 -19.91
C ILE A 2 -6.63 16.17 -18.61
N GLY A 3 -6.95 15.53 -17.49
CA GLY A 3 -6.31 15.78 -16.20
C GLY A 3 -7.27 16.21 -15.08
N LEU A 4 -6.77 16.15 -13.84
CA LEU A 4 -7.49 16.54 -12.64
C LEU A 4 -7.20 18.00 -12.28
N ASN A 5 -8.15 18.67 -11.64
CA ASN A 5 -7.92 19.98 -11.07
C ASN A 5 -7.84 19.87 -9.54
N VAL A 6 -6.93 20.64 -8.94
CA VAL A 6 -6.84 20.79 -7.48
C VAL A 6 -7.11 22.24 -7.15
N SER A 7 -8.21 22.49 -6.44
CA SER A 7 -8.61 23.83 -6.03
C SER A 7 -8.76 23.90 -4.51
N GLY A 8 -8.62 25.09 -3.95
CA GLY A 8 -8.64 25.23 -2.50
C GLY A 8 -8.50 26.65 -2.01
N LYS A 9 -8.44 26.77 -0.69
CA LYS A 9 -8.28 28.03 0.02
C LYS A 9 -7.29 27.90 1.16
N LEU A 10 -6.51 28.95 1.33
CA LEU A 10 -5.53 29.07 2.38
C LEU A 10 -6.16 29.76 3.61
N ASN A 11 -6.31 29.03 4.71
CA ASN A 11 -6.92 29.48 5.98
C ASN A 11 -5.88 30.12 6.91
N GLN A 12 -5.26 31.20 6.43
CA GLN A 12 -4.35 32.05 7.21
C GLN A 12 -4.48 33.49 6.74
N ASN A 13 -4.35 34.43 7.68
CA ASN A 13 -4.36 35.85 7.40
C ASN A 13 -3.03 36.24 6.75
N LEU A 14 -3.04 36.43 5.44
CA LEU A 14 -1.93 37.00 4.68
C LEU A 14 -2.21 38.48 4.41
N SER A 15 -1.24 39.34 4.70
CA SER A 15 -1.33 40.77 4.38
C SER A 15 -1.36 40.97 2.86
N THR A 16 -2.09 41.98 2.37
CA THR A 16 -2.27 42.22 0.93
C THR A 16 -0.94 42.45 0.19
N SER A 17 0.04 43.08 0.85
CA SER A 17 1.40 43.32 0.32
C SER A 17 2.29 42.07 0.30
N ASP A 18 1.95 41.04 1.07
CA ASP A 18 2.62 39.73 1.02
C ASP A 18 2.08 38.85 -0.11
N LYS A 19 0.79 38.97 -0.46
CA LYS A 19 0.14 38.12 -1.47
C LYS A 19 0.76 38.26 -2.86
N GLU A 20 1.06 39.48 -3.30
CA GLU A 20 1.68 39.74 -4.61
C GLU A 20 3.11 39.19 -4.74
N LYS A 21 3.77 38.87 -3.62
CA LYS A 21 5.14 38.36 -3.55
C LYS A 21 5.19 36.87 -3.20
N MET A 22 4.03 36.24 -3.02
CA MET A 22 3.88 34.86 -2.61
C MET A 22 3.34 34.02 -3.75
N LYS A 23 3.92 32.84 -3.89
CA LYS A 23 3.48 31.83 -4.86
C LYS A 23 3.24 30.53 -4.13
N LEU A 24 2.17 29.84 -4.51
CA LEU A 24 1.81 28.55 -3.95
C LEU A 24 2.37 27.46 -4.85
N GLN A 25 3.13 26.54 -4.27
CA GLN A 25 3.63 25.37 -4.94
C GLN A 25 2.83 24.14 -4.50
N LEU A 26 2.41 23.32 -5.47
CA LEU A 26 1.95 21.96 -5.27
C LEU A 26 3.05 21.01 -5.72
N PHE A 27 3.34 19.97 -4.94
CA PHE A 27 4.29 18.95 -5.34
C PHE A 27 3.90 17.55 -4.84
N SER A 28 4.42 16.53 -5.52
CA SER A 28 4.35 15.14 -5.12
C SER A 28 5.71 14.47 -5.25
N TYR A 29 5.95 13.41 -4.47
CA TYR A 29 7.19 12.63 -4.55
C TYR A 29 7.31 11.83 -5.85
N ASN A 30 6.21 11.65 -6.60
CA ASN A 30 6.23 11.00 -7.92
C ASN A 30 6.56 11.96 -9.08
N GLY A 31 6.96 13.21 -8.80
CA GLY A 31 7.53 14.12 -9.80
C GLY A 31 6.65 15.30 -10.22
N ILE A 32 5.39 15.35 -9.79
CA ILE A 32 4.53 16.51 -10.06
C ILE A 32 5.03 17.71 -9.25
N LYS A 33 5.23 18.85 -9.93
CA LYS A 33 5.64 20.11 -9.30
C LYS A 33 5.04 21.29 -10.08
N GLU A 34 4.05 21.92 -9.50
CA GLU A 34 3.32 23.03 -10.12
C GLU A 34 3.29 24.26 -9.22
N ILE A 35 3.15 25.44 -9.82
CA ILE A 35 3.13 26.72 -9.11
C ILE A 35 1.93 27.54 -9.59
N THR A 36 1.23 28.18 -8.65
CA THR A 36 0.08 29.05 -8.94
C THR A 36 0.07 30.29 -8.04
N ASP A 37 -0.74 31.26 -8.44
CA ASP A 37 -1.01 32.48 -7.68
C ASP A 37 -2.20 32.30 -6.75
N LEU A 38 -2.22 33.08 -5.66
CA LEU A 38 -3.38 33.21 -4.79
C LEU A 38 -4.24 34.39 -5.25
N ASN A 39 -5.55 34.21 -5.33
CA ASN A 39 -6.47 35.32 -5.60
C ASN A 39 -6.66 36.20 -4.34
N GLU A 40 -7.44 37.28 -4.47
CA GLU A 40 -7.74 38.21 -3.37
C GLU A 40 -8.35 37.53 -2.13
N LYS A 41 -9.09 36.43 -2.34
CA LYS A 41 -9.75 35.62 -1.32
C LYS A 41 -8.87 34.49 -0.76
N ASN A 42 -7.58 34.45 -1.12
CA ASN A 42 -6.62 33.38 -0.80
C ASN A 42 -7.00 32.00 -1.36
N GLU A 43 -7.69 31.99 -2.50
CA GLU A 43 -8.06 30.77 -3.21
C GLU A 43 -7.06 30.49 -4.34
N PHE A 44 -6.92 29.22 -4.70
CA PHE A 44 -6.00 28.76 -5.73
C PHE A 44 -6.62 27.66 -6.60
N ILE A 45 -6.06 27.49 -7.80
CA ILE A 45 -6.37 26.37 -8.68
C ILE A 45 -5.12 25.90 -9.43
N PHE A 46 -4.92 24.60 -9.43
CA PHE A 46 -4.02 23.85 -10.31
C PHE A 46 -4.88 23.11 -11.32
N LYS A 47 -4.56 23.20 -12.61
CA LYS A 47 -5.35 22.62 -13.69
C LYS A 47 -4.59 21.51 -14.40
N ASN A 48 -5.32 20.52 -14.90
CA ASN A 48 -4.81 19.47 -15.79
C ASN A 48 -3.66 18.64 -15.20
N LEU A 49 -3.72 18.34 -13.90
CA LEU A 49 -2.75 17.48 -13.24
C LEU A 49 -2.95 16.02 -13.65
N LEU A 50 -1.92 15.41 -14.23
CA LEU A 50 -1.86 13.97 -14.52
C LEU A 50 -1.41 13.20 -13.27
N ALA A 51 -2.26 13.22 -12.25
CA ALA A 51 -1.94 12.64 -10.95
C ALA A 51 -2.27 11.14 -10.89
N GLU A 52 -1.28 10.31 -10.56
CA GLU A 52 -1.52 8.91 -10.28
C GLU A 52 -2.45 8.73 -9.07
N ASP A 53 -3.35 7.75 -9.15
CA ASP A 53 -4.23 7.41 -8.04
C ASP A 53 -3.45 7.04 -6.78
N SER A 54 -4.00 7.38 -5.61
CA SER A 54 -3.36 7.20 -4.30
C SER A 54 -2.07 8.01 -4.07
N SER A 55 -1.72 8.95 -4.96
CA SER A 55 -0.58 9.85 -4.75
C SER A 55 -0.85 10.88 -3.66
N SER A 56 0.21 11.29 -2.94
CA SER A 56 0.12 12.41 -1.99
C SER A 56 0.57 13.71 -2.62
N PHE A 57 -0.30 14.72 -2.56
CA PHE A 57 0.03 16.11 -2.84
C PHE A 57 0.36 16.88 -1.58
N TYR A 58 1.38 17.72 -1.70
CA TYR A 58 1.88 18.59 -0.65
C TYR A 58 1.89 20.02 -1.15
N PHE A 59 1.76 20.96 -0.22
CA PHE A 59 1.69 22.38 -0.54
C PHE A 59 2.77 23.13 0.22
N SER A 60 3.38 24.11 -0.44
CA SER A 60 4.33 25.01 0.18
C SER A 60 4.16 26.43 -0.37
N LEU A 61 4.37 27.41 0.49
CA LEU A 61 4.34 28.82 0.09
C LEU A 61 5.77 29.32 0.05
N PHE A 62 6.12 29.97 -1.05
CA PHE A 62 7.39 30.67 -1.17
C PHE A 62 7.14 32.16 -1.35
N LYS A 63 7.90 32.96 -0.60
CA LYS A 63 8.07 34.40 -0.82
C LYS A 63 9.41 34.55 -1.53
N LYS A 64 9.53 35.50 -2.47
CA LYS A 64 10.79 35.74 -3.21
C LYS A 64 11.97 35.77 -2.21
N GLU A 65 12.87 34.77 -2.32
CA GLU A 65 14.08 34.57 -1.48
C GLU A 65 13.88 34.06 -0.04
N ASP A 66 12.69 33.60 0.36
CA ASP A 66 12.41 33.14 1.71
C ASP A 66 12.25 31.60 1.81
N LYS A 67 12.43 31.06 3.02
CA LYS A 67 12.33 29.61 3.29
C LYS A 67 10.88 29.11 3.12
N LEU A 68 10.72 27.85 2.71
CA LEU A 68 9.41 27.18 2.61
C LEU A 68 8.67 27.23 3.94
N LYS A 69 7.44 27.78 3.93
CA LYS A 69 6.58 27.87 5.11
C LYS A 69 5.44 26.87 5.05
N SER A 70 5.08 26.38 6.24
CA SER A 70 3.90 25.56 6.52
C SER A 70 2.60 26.26 6.18
N LEU A 71 1.58 25.52 5.76
CA LEU A 71 0.29 26.09 5.39
C LEU A 71 -0.88 25.32 5.98
N ASN A 72 -1.87 26.08 6.45
CA ASN A 72 -3.20 25.55 6.76
C ASN A 72 -4.10 25.69 5.53
N ILE A 73 -4.17 24.63 4.72
CA ILE A 73 -4.91 24.61 3.45
C ILE A 73 -6.12 23.70 3.56
N TYR A 74 -7.25 24.17 3.02
CA TYR A 74 -8.35 23.33 2.60
C TYR A 74 -8.28 23.16 1.07
N SER A 75 -8.29 21.92 0.59
CA SER A 75 -8.20 21.61 -0.83
C SER A 75 -9.17 20.51 -1.22
N LYS A 76 -9.58 20.51 -2.49
CA LYS A 76 -10.44 19.52 -3.10
C LYS A 76 -9.93 19.16 -4.49
N ILE A 77 -10.27 17.95 -4.93
CA ILE A 77 -9.98 17.43 -6.27
C ILE A 77 -11.25 17.52 -7.10
N GLU A 78 -11.11 17.96 -8.33
CA GLU A 78 -12.19 18.07 -9.31
C GLU A 78 -11.77 17.37 -10.61
N GLY A 79 -12.74 16.82 -11.34
CA GLY A 79 -12.48 16.06 -12.58
C GLY A 79 -12.14 14.58 -12.38
N ASN A 80 -12.07 14.10 -11.12
CA ASN A 80 -11.78 12.70 -10.76
C ASN A 80 -13.00 11.76 -10.80
N ASN A 81 -14.16 12.25 -11.24
CA ASN A 81 -15.39 11.46 -11.38
C ASN A 81 -15.95 11.52 -12.80
N SER A 82 -15.08 11.65 -13.80
CA SER A 82 -15.46 11.59 -15.21
C SER A 82 -16.00 10.20 -15.51
N LYS A 83 -17.33 10.08 -15.61
CA LYS A 83 -17.96 8.84 -16.05
C LYS A 83 -17.53 8.55 -17.48
N PHE A 84 -17.10 7.32 -17.74
CA PHE A 84 -16.90 6.83 -19.10
C PHE A 84 -18.25 6.89 -19.82
N LYS A 85 -18.40 7.84 -20.76
CA LYS A 85 -19.67 8.10 -21.46
C LYS A 85 -19.79 7.33 -22.77
N ILE A 86 -18.83 6.49 -23.12
CA ILE A 86 -18.89 5.67 -24.32
C ILE A 86 -19.76 4.44 -23.99
N PRO A 87 -20.97 4.32 -24.56
CA PRO A 87 -21.78 3.13 -24.36
C PRO A 87 -21.06 1.94 -25.00
N PHE A 88 -20.67 0.95 -24.20
CA PHE A 88 -20.19 -0.32 -24.73
C PHE A 88 -21.41 -1.17 -25.08
N THR A 89 -21.73 -1.27 -26.37
CA THR A 89 -22.68 -2.27 -26.87
C THR A 89 -22.01 -3.63 -26.84
N ILE A 90 -22.29 -4.41 -25.79
CA ILE A 90 -21.99 -5.85 -25.80
C ILE A 90 -22.93 -6.46 -26.83
N SER A 91 -22.42 -6.81 -28.01
CA SER A 91 -23.14 -7.76 -28.87
C SER A 91 -23.21 -9.07 -28.09
N SER A 92 -24.41 -9.42 -27.60
CA SER A 92 -24.63 -10.72 -26.97
C SER A 92 -24.42 -11.77 -28.05
N TYR A 93 -23.23 -12.36 -28.10
CA TYR A 93 -23.04 -13.61 -28.82
C TYR A 93 -23.77 -14.67 -28.02
N GLU A 94 -24.74 -15.35 -28.64
CA GLU A 94 -25.18 -16.63 -28.12
C GLU A 94 -23.94 -17.52 -28.09
N CYS A 95 -23.52 -17.93 -26.88
CA CYS A 95 -22.49 -18.94 -26.76
C CYS A 95 -22.98 -20.16 -27.54
N LEU A 96 -22.29 -20.49 -28.64
CA LEU A 96 -22.49 -21.76 -29.32
C LEU A 96 -22.38 -22.85 -28.25
N SER A 97 -23.42 -23.67 -28.13
CA SER A 97 -23.39 -24.83 -27.25
C SER A 97 -22.29 -25.76 -27.78
N VAL A 98 -21.09 -25.64 -27.20
CA VAL A 98 -19.99 -26.53 -27.53
C VAL A 98 -20.32 -27.87 -26.90
N GLU A 99 -20.65 -28.86 -27.72
CA GLU A 99 -20.67 -30.25 -27.28
C GLU A 99 -19.22 -30.64 -26.94
N THR A 100 -18.90 -30.63 -25.66
CA THR A 100 -17.58 -31.05 -25.18
C THR A 100 -17.52 -32.57 -25.18
N THR A 101 -17.01 -33.16 -26.26
CA THR A 101 -16.52 -34.55 -26.20
C THR A 101 -15.32 -34.58 -25.27
N LYS A 102 -15.42 -35.30 -24.14
CA LYS A 102 -14.27 -35.66 -23.31
C LYS A 102 -13.27 -36.44 -24.17
N GLN A 103 -12.26 -35.76 -24.70
CA GLN A 103 -11.07 -36.42 -25.19
C GLN A 103 -10.23 -36.81 -23.97
N ASN A 104 -10.17 -38.11 -23.69
CA ASN A 104 -9.44 -38.66 -22.54
C ASN A 104 -7.90 -38.56 -22.69
N ASN A 105 -7.37 -38.00 -23.79
CA ASN A 105 -5.94 -37.97 -24.10
C ASN A 105 -5.51 -36.63 -24.75
N ILE A 106 -5.98 -35.48 -24.28
CA ILE A 106 -5.32 -34.20 -24.62
C ILE A 106 -4.21 -34.01 -23.59
N SER A 107 -2.95 -34.22 -24.00
CA SER A 107 -1.83 -33.79 -23.17
C SER A 107 -1.75 -32.27 -23.25
N PHE A 108 -2.40 -31.58 -22.32
CA PHE A 108 -2.28 -30.13 -22.12
C PHE A 108 -0.82 -29.66 -21.87
N ALA A 109 0.09 -30.59 -21.61
CA ALA A 109 1.51 -30.33 -21.38
C ALA A 109 2.23 -29.61 -22.54
N ASN A 110 1.63 -29.56 -23.74
CA ASN A 110 2.21 -28.90 -24.92
C ASN A 110 1.46 -27.65 -25.39
N ASP A 111 0.43 -27.18 -24.67
CA ASP A 111 -0.40 -26.05 -25.16
C ASP A 111 0.13 -24.67 -24.73
N PHE A 112 1.10 -24.62 -23.81
CA PHE A 112 1.65 -23.35 -23.31
C PHE A 112 3.16 -23.25 -23.55
N PRO A 113 3.68 -22.07 -23.95
CA PRO A 113 5.11 -21.88 -24.15
C PRO A 113 5.91 -22.21 -22.87
N LYS A 114 7.04 -22.91 -23.01
CA LYS A 114 7.92 -23.21 -21.87
C LYS A 114 8.66 -21.95 -21.43
N LEU A 115 8.43 -21.52 -20.20
CA LEU A 115 9.05 -20.32 -19.64
C LEU A 115 10.28 -20.66 -18.77
N GLU A 116 11.24 -19.74 -18.70
CA GLU A 116 12.35 -19.81 -17.75
C GLU A 116 11.89 -19.44 -16.33
N ASN A 117 12.42 -20.12 -15.32
CA ASN A 117 12.21 -19.81 -13.89
C ASN A 117 10.76 -19.79 -13.42
N VAL A 118 9.87 -20.53 -14.09
CA VAL A 118 8.49 -20.70 -13.66
C VAL A 118 8.27 -22.07 -13.02
N ILE A 119 7.32 -22.11 -12.09
CA ILE A 119 6.83 -23.35 -11.50
C ILE A 119 5.52 -23.68 -12.21
N SER A 120 5.51 -24.77 -12.99
CA SER A 120 4.27 -25.30 -13.55
C SER A 120 3.48 -25.97 -12.44
N LEU A 121 2.27 -25.45 -12.18
CA LEU A 121 1.37 -25.99 -11.16
C LEU A 121 0.33 -26.87 -11.83
N ASP A 122 0.23 -28.12 -11.41
CA ASP A 122 -0.77 -29.08 -11.93
C ASP A 122 -2.10 -28.94 -11.14
N THR A 123 -2.05 -29.23 -9.84
CA THR A 123 -3.17 -28.99 -8.91
C THR A 123 -2.66 -28.30 -7.64
N ILE A 124 -3.18 -27.12 -7.33
CA ILE A 124 -2.86 -26.42 -6.09
C ILE A 124 -3.81 -26.92 -5.00
N ASN A 125 -3.31 -27.80 -4.13
CA ASN A 125 -4.01 -28.11 -2.88
C ASN A 125 -3.71 -27.00 -1.86
N LEU A 126 -4.69 -26.12 -1.64
CA LEU A 126 -4.59 -25.07 -0.62
C LEU A 126 -4.78 -25.68 0.78
N GLU A 127 -3.72 -26.27 1.34
CA GLU A 127 -3.65 -26.55 2.77
C GLU A 127 -3.25 -25.27 3.51
N ALA A 128 -4.26 -24.52 3.97
CA ALA A 128 -4.01 -23.33 4.79
C ALA A 128 -3.49 -23.72 6.18
N LYS A 129 -2.17 -23.83 6.33
CA LYS A 129 -1.53 -23.74 7.65
C LYS A 129 -1.48 -22.28 8.07
N PHE A 130 -2.55 -21.80 8.70
CA PHE A 130 -2.55 -20.51 9.40
C PHE A 130 -1.66 -20.59 10.65
N SER A 131 -0.33 -20.50 10.47
CA SER A 131 0.53 -20.12 11.59
C SER A 131 0.53 -18.60 11.69
N LYS A 132 -0.18 -18.07 12.68
CA LYS A 132 -0.16 -16.63 13.00
C LYS A 132 1.28 -16.26 13.40
N LYS A 133 2.02 -15.62 12.49
CA LYS A 133 3.42 -15.24 12.71
C LYS A 133 3.50 -13.99 13.58
N LEU A 134 4.32 -14.05 14.62
CA LEU A 134 4.65 -12.88 15.44
C LEU A 134 5.74 -12.04 14.73
N GLU A 135 5.58 -10.72 14.70
CA GLU A 135 6.45 -9.81 13.92
C GLU A 135 7.55 -9.15 14.77
N ASN A 136 7.27 -8.81 16.03
CA ASN A 136 8.17 -8.05 16.91
C ASN A 136 9.06 -8.99 17.73
N THR A 137 9.92 -9.74 17.05
CA THR A 137 10.77 -10.76 17.69
C THR A 137 12.11 -10.22 18.23
N ARG A 138 12.39 -8.92 18.11
CA ARG A 138 13.70 -8.33 18.43
C ARG A 138 13.64 -7.55 19.75
N PHE A 139 13.66 -8.27 20.88
CA PHE A 139 13.72 -7.69 22.22
C PHE A 139 14.39 -8.63 23.24
N GLU A 140 14.92 -8.05 24.32
CA GLU A 140 15.57 -8.80 25.41
C GLU A 140 14.57 -9.64 26.23
N GLY A 141 14.96 -10.87 26.59
CA GLY A 141 14.11 -11.80 27.34
C GLY A 141 13.07 -12.57 26.51
N ARG A 142 13.15 -12.52 25.16
CA ARG A 142 12.25 -13.25 24.25
C ARG A 142 12.22 -14.75 24.52
N PHE A 143 13.37 -15.38 24.74
CA PHE A 143 13.46 -16.84 24.91
C PHE A 143 12.65 -17.36 26.11
N GLY A 144 12.40 -16.51 27.12
CA GLY A 144 11.54 -16.84 28.27
C GLY A 144 10.08 -16.40 28.13
N SER A 145 9.69 -15.84 26.98
CA SER A 145 8.38 -15.23 26.76
C SER A 145 7.46 -16.13 25.93
N THR A 146 6.19 -16.23 26.33
CA THR A 146 5.12 -16.74 25.47
C THR A 146 4.51 -15.57 24.69
N GLY A 147 4.55 -15.63 23.37
CA GLY A 147 3.97 -14.62 22.49
C GLY A 147 2.57 -14.99 22.01
N TYR A 148 1.68 -14.01 21.95
CA TYR A 148 0.28 -14.15 21.54
C TYR A 148 0.01 -13.13 20.43
N LYS A 149 -0.38 -13.62 19.25
CA LYS A 149 -0.86 -12.75 18.17
C LYS A 149 -2.32 -12.40 18.49
N ILE A 150 -2.64 -11.11 18.51
CA ILE A 150 -3.99 -10.64 18.81
C ILE A 150 -4.74 -10.47 17.49
N ASP A 151 -5.58 -11.44 17.18
CA ASP A 151 -6.51 -11.38 16.06
C ASP A 151 -7.92 -10.99 16.53
N GLU A 152 -8.86 -10.88 15.59
CA GLU A 152 -10.23 -10.48 15.89
C GLU A 152 -10.94 -11.42 16.86
N GLU A 153 -10.69 -12.73 16.78
CA GLU A 153 -11.28 -13.71 17.69
C GLU A 153 -10.76 -13.52 19.12
N THR A 154 -9.44 -13.38 19.29
CA THR A 154 -8.83 -13.09 20.59
C THR A 154 -9.32 -11.75 21.14
N ALA A 155 -9.39 -10.71 20.30
CA ALA A 155 -9.86 -9.40 20.72
C ALA A 155 -11.32 -9.40 21.19
N ARG A 156 -12.19 -10.22 20.59
CA ARG A 156 -13.58 -10.41 21.04
C ARG A 156 -13.71 -11.23 22.32
N SER A 157 -12.72 -12.07 22.63
CA SER A 157 -12.74 -12.99 23.76
C SER A 157 -12.38 -12.33 25.09
N TYR A 158 -11.76 -11.14 25.07
CA TYR A 158 -11.41 -10.37 26.27
C TYR A 158 -11.89 -8.93 26.15
N LEU A 159 -12.34 -8.36 27.26
CA LEU A 159 -12.85 -6.98 27.28
C LEU A 159 -11.78 -5.95 26.95
N ASP A 160 -10.57 -6.11 27.49
CA ASP A 160 -9.44 -5.19 27.34
C ASP A 160 -8.08 -5.88 27.57
N VAL A 161 -6.99 -5.13 27.41
CA VAL A 161 -5.63 -5.61 27.66
C VAL A 161 -5.43 -6.06 29.11
N LEU A 162 -6.10 -5.42 30.08
CA LEU A 162 -5.98 -5.75 31.50
C LEU A 162 -6.59 -7.14 31.79
N SER A 163 -7.74 -7.44 31.19
CA SER A 163 -8.42 -8.74 31.25
C SER A 163 -7.58 -9.83 30.58
N PHE A 164 -6.92 -9.50 29.47
CA PHE A 164 -5.96 -10.40 28.84
C PHE A 164 -4.78 -10.70 29.78
N ILE A 165 -4.16 -9.67 30.38
CA ILE A 165 -3.04 -9.85 31.32
C ILE A 165 -3.47 -10.69 32.54
N GLN A 166 -4.66 -10.43 33.08
CA GLN A 166 -5.19 -11.18 34.21
C GLN A 166 -5.39 -12.66 33.86
N SER A 167 -5.97 -12.98 32.71
CA SER A 167 -6.15 -14.38 32.30
C SER A 167 -4.82 -15.12 32.03
N HIS A 168 -3.74 -14.40 31.78
CA HIS A 168 -2.45 -14.97 31.37
C HIS A 168 -1.36 -14.98 32.47
N GLY A 169 -1.77 -14.96 33.74
CA GLY A 169 -0.90 -15.33 34.87
C GLY A 169 -0.48 -14.21 35.81
N PHE A 170 -1.10 -13.03 35.68
CA PHE A 170 -0.96 -11.93 36.62
C PHE A 170 -2.27 -11.68 37.39
N ASN A 171 -2.15 -11.00 38.52
CA ASN A 171 -3.30 -10.44 39.22
C ASN A 171 -3.42 -8.97 38.82
N VAL A 172 -4.63 -8.54 38.50
CA VAL A 172 -4.92 -7.15 38.15
C VAL A 172 -5.98 -6.65 39.13
N SER A 173 -5.69 -5.53 39.79
CA SER A 173 -6.61 -4.81 40.67
C SER A 173 -6.80 -3.40 40.13
N GLN A 174 -8.04 -2.93 40.14
CA GLN A 174 -8.42 -1.58 39.73
C GLN A 174 -9.20 -0.95 40.88
N SER A 175 -8.66 0.13 41.46
CA SER A 175 -9.32 0.88 42.53
C SER A 175 -9.12 2.37 42.31
N GLY A 176 -10.22 3.13 42.17
CA GLY A 176 -10.17 4.60 42.07
C GLY A 176 -9.35 5.16 40.88
N GLY A 177 -9.15 4.38 39.82
CA GLY A 177 -8.31 4.76 38.66
C GLY A 177 -6.84 4.33 38.78
N GLU A 178 -6.43 3.79 39.92
CA GLU A 178 -5.13 3.15 40.10
C GLU A 178 -5.18 1.70 39.61
N ILE A 179 -4.21 1.34 38.75
CA ILE A 179 -4.04 -0.02 38.23
C ILE A 179 -2.83 -0.64 38.92
N VAL A 180 -3.06 -1.76 39.59
CA VAL A 180 -2.01 -2.55 40.22
C VAL A 180 -1.97 -3.92 39.54
N ILE A 181 -0.83 -4.24 38.93
CA ILE A 181 -0.58 -5.54 38.31
C ILE A 181 0.50 -6.23 39.14
N THR A 182 0.22 -7.44 39.61
CA THR A 182 1.19 -8.23 40.39
C THR A 182 1.38 -9.63 39.84
N GLY A 183 2.60 -10.16 40.02
CA GLY A 183 2.89 -11.57 39.76
C GLY A 183 2.10 -12.48 40.70
N ARG A 184 1.65 -13.65 40.21
CA ARG A 184 0.98 -14.67 41.04
C ARG A 184 1.94 -15.49 41.90
N ARG A 185 3.25 -15.29 41.73
CA ARG A 185 4.29 -16.00 42.47
C ARG A 185 4.80 -15.10 43.59
N VAL A 186 4.99 -15.69 44.77
CA VAL A 186 5.59 -15.00 45.91
C VAL A 186 7.10 -15.01 45.75
N THR A 187 7.71 -13.86 45.52
CA THR A 187 9.18 -13.70 45.50
C THR A 187 9.63 -12.90 46.72
N GLY A 188 9.79 -13.59 47.86
CA GLY A 188 10.49 -13.06 49.05
C GLY A 188 9.72 -12.02 49.89
N PHE A 189 10.22 -11.80 51.11
CA PHE A 189 9.54 -11.11 52.22
C PHE A 189 9.48 -9.57 52.10
N SER A 190 10.07 -8.93 51.07
CA SER A 190 10.04 -7.46 50.92
C SER A 190 10.19 -6.90 49.49
N GLY A 191 9.96 -7.71 48.44
CA GLY A 191 10.05 -7.26 47.04
C GLY A 191 8.75 -6.65 46.51
N SER A 192 8.84 -5.56 45.72
CA SER A 192 7.70 -5.03 44.96
C SER A 192 7.21 -6.08 43.97
N ASN A 193 6.01 -6.63 44.15
CA ASN A 193 5.47 -7.74 43.37
C ASN A 193 4.97 -7.36 41.95
N SER A 194 5.43 -6.24 41.38
CA SER A 194 4.95 -5.73 40.09
C SER A 194 5.85 -6.13 38.91
N PRO A 195 5.29 -6.61 37.79
CA PRO A 195 6.08 -6.89 36.59
C PRO A 195 6.49 -5.60 35.87
N ILE A 196 7.52 -5.67 35.04
CA ILE A 196 7.82 -4.58 34.09
C ILE A 196 6.91 -4.72 32.88
N ILE A 197 6.28 -3.62 32.48
CA ILE A 197 5.40 -3.58 31.32
C ILE A 197 5.97 -2.61 30.29
N TYR A 198 6.00 -3.05 29.04
CA TYR A 198 6.42 -2.25 27.90
C TYR A 198 5.27 -2.11 26.90
N LEU A 199 5.10 -0.90 26.38
CA LEU A 199 4.24 -0.60 25.24
C LEU A 199 5.14 -0.14 24.09
N ASP A 200 5.13 -0.86 22.97
CA ASP A 200 5.96 -0.57 21.79
C ASP A 200 7.45 -0.34 22.13
N ASN A 201 7.99 -1.24 22.96
CA ASN A 201 9.35 -1.21 23.52
C ASN A 201 9.66 -0.08 24.52
N MET A 202 8.69 0.77 24.87
CA MET A 202 8.86 1.79 25.91
C MET A 202 8.36 1.28 27.27
N PRO A 203 9.17 1.33 28.34
CA PRO A 203 8.70 0.93 29.67
C PRO A 203 7.63 1.90 30.19
N LEU A 204 6.54 1.35 30.72
CA LEU A 204 5.47 2.15 31.33
C LEU A 204 5.80 2.44 32.79
N SER A 205 5.89 3.73 33.13
CA SER A 205 5.96 4.20 34.53
C SER A 205 4.57 4.38 35.16
N ASP A 206 3.55 4.59 34.33
CA ASP A 206 2.16 4.76 34.74
C ASP A 206 1.28 3.72 34.04
N LEU A 207 0.69 2.82 34.83
CA LEU A 207 -0.17 1.74 34.35
C LEU A 207 -1.58 2.22 33.97
N SER A 208 -1.96 3.46 34.32
CA SER A 208 -3.23 4.06 33.90
C SER A 208 -3.40 4.07 32.37
N GLN A 209 -2.29 4.09 31.63
CA GLN A 209 -2.25 4.03 30.18
C GLN A 209 -2.86 2.73 29.60
N LEU A 210 -2.85 1.64 30.36
CA LEU A 210 -3.43 0.36 29.94
C LEU A 210 -4.97 0.35 30.01
N TYR A 211 -5.57 1.24 30.80
CA TYR A 211 -7.02 1.29 31.03
C TYR A 211 -7.85 1.53 29.75
N ARG A 212 -7.27 2.20 28.75
CA ARG A 212 -7.96 2.55 27.49
C ARG A 212 -7.53 1.70 26.30
N LEU A 213 -6.66 0.72 26.51
CA LEU A 213 -6.18 -0.15 25.44
C LEU A 213 -7.10 -1.36 25.29
N THR A 214 -7.89 -1.35 24.21
CA THR A 214 -8.62 -2.52 23.73
C THR A 214 -7.69 -3.42 22.92
N LEU A 215 -7.96 -4.73 22.93
CA LEU A 215 -7.18 -5.69 22.16
C LEU A 215 -7.27 -5.47 20.64
N ASP A 216 -8.33 -4.83 20.15
CA ASP A 216 -8.46 -4.48 18.73
C ASP A 216 -7.33 -3.59 18.20
N ASN A 217 -6.70 -2.82 19.10
CA ASN A 217 -5.58 -1.94 18.79
C ASN A 217 -4.20 -2.60 18.95
N ILE A 218 -4.17 -3.83 19.47
CA ILE A 218 -2.96 -4.57 19.78
C ILE A 218 -2.68 -5.57 18.66
N ASP A 219 -1.42 -5.65 18.25
CA ASP A 219 -0.95 -6.63 17.26
C ASP A 219 -0.53 -7.93 17.94
N GLU A 220 0.28 -7.82 18.99
CA GLU A 220 0.77 -8.98 19.74
C GLU A 220 1.22 -8.62 21.16
N ILE A 221 1.15 -9.62 22.05
CA ILE A 221 1.57 -9.50 23.45
C ILE A 221 2.56 -10.61 23.76
N TYR A 222 3.65 -10.28 24.45
CA TYR A 222 4.58 -11.25 24.99
C TYR A 222 4.55 -11.23 26.51
N ILE A 223 4.43 -12.42 27.11
CA ILE A 223 4.39 -12.61 28.55
C ILE A 223 5.52 -13.53 28.98
N ASN A 224 6.42 -13.00 29.80
CA ASN A 224 7.45 -13.76 30.50
C ASN A 224 7.10 -13.77 32.00
N LYS A 225 6.45 -14.83 32.46
CA LYS A 225 6.01 -14.97 33.87
C LYS A 225 7.17 -15.14 34.86
N ASN A 226 8.36 -15.50 34.37
CA ASN A 226 9.51 -15.88 35.19
C ASN A 226 10.61 -14.81 35.20
N GLY A 227 10.50 -13.77 34.36
CA GLY A 227 11.53 -12.75 34.22
C GLY A 227 12.84 -13.21 33.56
N PHE A 228 12.89 -14.46 33.06
CA PHE A 228 14.14 -15.05 32.58
C PHE A 228 14.70 -14.26 31.39
N GLY A 229 15.94 -13.80 31.51
CA GLY A 229 16.62 -13.04 30.46
C GLY A 229 16.24 -11.56 30.36
N ALA A 230 15.57 -10.99 31.38
CA ALA A 230 15.14 -9.58 31.41
C ALA A 230 15.89 -8.69 32.43
N GLY A 231 17.05 -9.14 32.92
CA GLY A 231 17.89 -8.38 33.86
C GLY A 231 17.32 -8.26 35.28
N THR A 232 17.96 -7.40 36.09
CA THR A 232 17.73 -7.28 37.56
C THR A 232 16.31 -6.91 37.95
N TYR A 233 15.59 -6.18 37.11
CA TYR A 233 14.24 -5.68 37.38
C TYR A 233 13.14 -6.60 36.85
N GLY A 234 13.48 -7.60 36.02
CA GLY A 234 12.51 -8.46 35.36
C GLY A 234 12.02 -9.64 36.20
N SER A 235 12.59 -9.88 37.38
CA SER A 235 12.45 -11.11 38.19
C SER A 235 11.01 -11.52 38.54
N ILE A 236 10.06 -10.59 38.45
CA ILE A 236 8.65 -10.77 38.84
C ILE A 236 7.74 -10.89 37.61
N GLY A 237 8.32 -10.75 36.43
CA GLY A 237 7.70 -10.95 35.14
C GLY A 237 7.87 -9.75 34.22
N VAL A 238 7.77 -10.00 32.92
CA VAL A 238 7.80 -8.97 31.88
C VAL A 238 6.63 -9.15 30.94
N ILE A 239 5.93 -8.05 30.67
CA ILE A 239 4.85 -7.99 29.68
C ILE A 239 5.28 -6.99 28.61
N ARG A 240 5.24 -7.39 27.34
CA ARG A 240 5.45 -6.48 26.20
C ARG A 240 4.21 -6.47 25.34
N ILE A 241 3.71 -5.28 25.07
CA ILE A 241 2.50 -5.04 24.27
C ILE A 241 2.95 -4.30 23.03
N PHE A 242 2.62 -4.84 21.85
CA PHE A 242 2.89 -4.21 20.57
C PHE A 242 1.58 -3.81 19.93
N THR A 243 1.46 -2.54 19.54
CA THR A 243 0.26 -2.02 18.91
C THR A 243 0.26 -2.30 17.40
N LYS A 244 -0.93 -2.33 16.79
CA LYS A 244 -1.03 -2.41 15.32
C LYS A 244 -0.40 -1.15 14.72
N LYS A 245 0.31 -1.27 13.60
CA LYS A 245 0.98 -0.13 12.92
C LYS A 245 0.06 1.05 12.55
N THR A 246 -1.26 0.83 12.54
CA THR A 246 -2.30 1.85 12.32
C THR A 246 -2.70 2.59 13.60
N PHE A 247 -2.41 2.04 14.77
CA PHE A 247 -2.64 2.63 16.08
C PHE A 247 -1.42 3.47 16.47
N GLY A 248 -1.62 4.76 16.74
CA GLY A 248 -0.54 5.63 17.19
C GLY A 248 0.40 6.17 16.10
N ASN A 249 -0.12 6.54 14.92
CA ASN A 249 0.60 7.38 13.95
C ASN A 249 0.89 8.80 14.51
N SER A 250 1.69 8.87 15.58
CA SER A 250 2.58 9.98 15.89
C SER A 250 3.87 9.70 15.12
N GLN A 251 3.82 9.83 13.80
CA GLN A 251 5.05 9.85 13.01
C GLN A 251 5.87 11.05 13.45
N ILE A 252 7.10 10.77 13.86
CA ILE A 252 8.15 11.76 14.11
C ILE A 252 8.44 12.44 12.75
N ASN A 253 7.70 13.52 12.49
CA ASN A 253 8.15 14.79 11.96
C ASN A 253 9.43 14.80 11.10
N ASN A 254 9.37 14.23 9.90
CA ASN A 254 9.93 14.94 8.74
C ASN A 254 8.87 15.98 8.35
N ILE A 255 9.05 17.21 8.82
CA ILE A 255 7.96 18.19 8.83
C ILE A 255 7.66 18.72 7.42
N VAL A 256 6.90 17.95 6.66
CA VAL A 256 6.01 18.52 5.65
C VAL A 256 4.85 19.13 6.44
N LYS A 257 4.95 20.43 6.67
CA LYS A 257 4.02 21.18 7.54
C LYS A 257 2.70 21.55 6.85
N SER A 258 2.23 20.73 5.91
CA SER A 258 0.90 20.83 5.30
C SER A 258 0.25 19.45 5.39
N LYS A 259 -1.03 19.37 5.74
CA LYS A 259 -1.79 18.12 5.57
C LYS A 259 -1.67 17.69 4.10
N ASN A 260 -1.34 16.44 3.86
CA ASN A 260 -1.31 15.91 2.50
C ASN A 260 -2.74 15.79 1.96
N LEU A 261 -2.88 16.07 0.67
CA LEU A 261 -4.09 15.74 -0.09
C LEU A 261 -3.83 14.41 -0.80
N ILE A 262 -4.59 13.38 -0.46
CA ILE A 262 -4.51 12.08 -1.15
C ILE A 262 -5.37 12.16 -2.41
N VAL A 263 -4.77 11.84 -3.55
CA VAL A 263 -5.47 11.73 -4.83
C VAL A 263 -6.32 10.47 -4.81
N THR A 264 -7.60 10.62 -5.12
CA THR A 264 -8.56 9.53 -5.27
C THR A 264 -9.17 9.57 -6.66
N ASN A 265 -9.40 8.40 -7.25
CA ASN A 265 -9.83 8.24 -8.63
C ASN A 265 -8.90 8.97 -9.61
N GLY A 266 -7.60 8.87 -9.36
CA GLY A 266 -6.55 9.39 -10.25
C GLY A 266 -6.24 8.48 -11.43
N PHE A 267 -5.20 8.83 -12.18
CA PHE A 267 -4.72 8.00 -13.29
C PHE A 267 -4.10 6.71 -12.75
N GLN A 268 -4.35 5.59 -13.43
CA GLN A 268 -3.74 4.34 -13.05
C GLN A 268 -2.22 4.43 -13.27
N LYS A 269 -1.45 4.01 -12.26
CA LYS A 269 0.00 3.89 -12.42
C LYS A 269 0.30 2.93 -13.57
N LEU A 270 1.19 3.35 -14.45
CA LEU A 270 1.65 2.48 -15.53
C LEU A 270 2.24 1.20 -14.93
N LYS A 271 1.69 0.05 -15.31
CA LYS A 271 2.25 -1.24 -14.93
C LYS A 271 3.46 -1.49 -15.82
N SER A 272 4.64 -1.62 -15.21
CA SER A 272 5.81 -2.13 -15.91
C SER A 272 5.50 -3.56 -16.34
N PHE A 273 5.43 -3.79 -17.66
CA PHE A 273 5.41 -5.13 -18.21
C PHE A 273 6.85 -5.58 -18.44
N GLU A 274 7.17 -6.78 -17.98
CA GLU A 274 8.42 -7.44 -18.35
C GLU A 274 8.10 -8.58 -19.31
N ASN A 275 8.80 -8.60 -20.45
CA ASN A 275 8.68 -9.70 -21.40
C ASN A 275 9.09 -11.00 -20.72
N LEU A 276 8.27 -12.03 -20.92
CA LEU A 276 8.57 -13.38 -20.44
C LEU A 276 9.81 -13.91 -21.17
N LYS A 277 10.61 -14.70 -20.45
CA LYS A 277 11.73 -15.45 -21.03
C LYS A 277 11.28 -16.86 -21.34
N TYR A 278 11.47 -17.27 -22.58
CA TYR A 278 11.04 -18.57 -23.09
C TYR A 278 12.25 -19.50 -23.22
N LEU A 279 12.11 -20.74 -22.76
CA LEU A 279 13.09 -21.81 -22.95
C LEU A 279 13.08 -22.33 -24.40
N GLU A 280 11.94 -22.23 -25.07
CA GLU A 280 11.72 -22.78 -26.40
C GLU A 280 10.84 -21.82 -27.21
N VAL A 281 11.40 -21.26 -28.29
CA VAL A 281 10.72 -20.29 -29.18
C VAL A 281 10.34 -20.86 -30.54
N ASN A 282 10.79 -22.07 -30.87
CA ASN A 282 10.50 -22.71 -32.16
C ASN A 282 9.32 -23.70 -32.10
N GLY A 283 8.85 -24.04 -30.89
CA GLY A 283 7.72 -24.94 -30.68
C GLY A 283 6.38 -24.31 -31.02
N ASP A 284 5.40 -25.14 -31.38
CA ASP A 284 4.07 -24.67 -31.82
C ASP A 284 3.35 -23.86 -30.74
N ALA A 285 3.53 -24.22 -29.47
CA ALA A 285 2.98 -23.47 -28.33
C ALA A 285 3.45 -22.00 -28.30
N PHE A 286 4.74 -21.76 -28.57
CA PHE A 286 5.27 -20.40 -28.65
C PHE A 286 4.77 -19.67 -29.89
N LYS A 287 4.69 -20.36 -31.04
CA LYS A 287 4.19 -19.73 -32.27
C LYS A 287 2.73 -19.27 -32.13
N GLU A 288 1.93 -20.01 -31.37
CA GLU A 288 0.51 -19.70 -31.16
C GLU A 288 0.29 -18.67 -30.03
N TYR A 289 0.99 -18.80 -28.89
CA TYR A 289 0.70 -18.03 -27.67
C TYR A 289 1.88 -17.23 -27.11
N GLY A 290 3.06 -17.34 -27.73
CA GLY A 290 4.26 -16.63 -27.31
C GLY A 290 4.13 -15.12 -27.50
N THR A 291 4.54 -14.36 -26.48
CA THR A 291 4.62 -12.90 -26.55
C THR A 291 6.04 -12.50 -26.94
N ILE A 292 6.19 -11.85 -28.09
CA ILE A 292 7.48 -11.37 -28.57
C ILE A 292 7.89 -10.07 -27.87
N GLY A 293 6.94 -9.16 -27.71
CA GLY A 293 7.13 -7.96 -26.92
C GLY A 293 5.83 -7.21 -26.66
N TRP A 294 5.81 -6.46 -25.56
CA TRP A 294 4.72 -5.57 -25.20
C TRP A 294 5.29 -4.21 -24.81
N ILE A 295 4.91 -3.18 -25.56
CA ILE A 295 5.41 -1.81 -25.36
C ILE A 295 4.19 -0.93 -25.07
N PRO A 296 3.95 -0.58 -23.80
CA PRO A 296 2.73 0.14 -23.41
C PRO A 296 2.78 1.65 -23.76
N ASP A 297 3.99 2.22 -23.88
CA ASP A 297 4.21 3.65 -24.09
C ASP A 297 4.85 3.91 -25.45
N ILE A 298 4.02 4.18 -26.45
CA ILE A 298 4.46 4.60 -27.78
C ILE A 298 3.86 5.97 -28.07
N TYR A 299 4.72 6.93 -28.42
CA TYR A 299 4.31 8.24 -28.88
C TYR A 299 4.68 8.41 -30.34
N THR A 300 3.76 8.95 -31.12
CA THR A 300 4.02 9.32 -32.50
C THR A 300 4.81 10.62 -32.57
N ASN A 301 5.62 10.77 -33.61
CA ASN A 301 6.23 12.05 -33.95
C ASN A 301 5.20 13.01 -34.55
N SER A 302 5.62 14.22 -34.93
CA SER A 302 4.74 15.24 -35.53
C SER A 302 4.07 14.83 -36.84
N GLU A 303 4.55 13.77 -37.48
CA GLU A 303 4.01 13.21 -38.73
C GLU A 303 3.12 11.98 -38.49
N GLY A 304 2.94 11.56 -37.23
CA GLY A 304 2.15 10.37 -36.87
C GLY A 304 2.95 9.06 -36.90
N ASN A 305 4.27 9.10 -37.13
CA ASN A 305 5.11 7.91 -37.24
C ASN A 305 5.73 7.51 -35.90
N PHE A 306 6.00 6.22 -35.71
CA PHE A 306 6.73 5.67 -34.57
C PHE A 306 7.59 4.48 -35.00
N GLU A 307 8.61 4.16 -34.22
CA GLU A 307 9.51 3.03 -34.46
C GLU A 307 9.66 2.21 -33.17
N VAL A 308 9.67 0.89 -33.30
CA VAL A 308 9.85 -0.04 -32.18
C VAL A 308 10.83 -1.14 -32.55
N THR A 309 11.62 -1.56 -31.57
CA THR A 309 12.55 -2.69 -31.72
C THR A 309 12.06 -3.84 -30.85
N LEU A 310 11.88 -5.00 -31.47
CA LEU A 310 11.41 -6.22 -30.81
C LEU A 310 12.43 -7.35 -31.02
N PRO A 311 12.53 -8.31 -30.08
CA PRO A 311 13.30 -9.52 -30.32
C PRO A 311 12.77 -10.29 -31.53
N HIS A 312 13.65 -10.80 -32.39
CA HIS A 312 13.24 -11.55 -33.58
C HIS A 312 12.67 -12.95 -33.24
N TYR A 313 13.23 -13.59 -32.21
CA TYR A 313 12.96 -14.98 -31.81
C TYR A 313 12.89 -16.00 -32.97
N TYR A 314 13.59 -15.74 -34.08
CA TYR A 314 13.63 -16.59 -35.27
C TYR A 314 12.26 -16.81 -35.93
N GLN A 315 11.33 -15.87 -35.76
CA GLN A 315 9.99 -15.96 -36.34
C GLN A 315 9.94 -15.29 -37.71
N GLU A 316 9.54 -16.04 -38.74
CA GLU A 316 9.36 -15.50 -40.10
C GLU A 316 8.15 -14.56 -40.19
N LYS A 317 7.15 -14.75 -39.33
CA LYS A 317 5.92 -13.96 -39.29
C LYS A 317 5.54 -13.68 -37.85
N ILE A 318 5.11 -12.45 -37.60
CA ILE A 318 4.64 -12.04 -36.27
C ILE A 318 3.31 -11.31 -36.39
N LYS A 319 2.41 -11.57 -35.44
CA LYS A 319 1.18 -10.80 -35.27
C LYS A 319 1.47 -9.60 -34.40
N ILE A 320 1.14 -8.40 -34.88
CA ILE A 320 1.23 -7.15 -34.15
C ILE A 320 -0.18 -6.65 -33.86
N ASN A 321 -0.43 -6.37 -32.59
CA ASN A 321 -1.62 -5.68 -32.12
C ASN A 321 -1.22 -4.27 -31.68
N ILE A 322 -1.85 -3.25 -32.25
CA ILE A 322 -1.58 -1.84 -31.95
C ILE A 322 -2.87 -1.22 -31.46
N GLN A 323 -2.82 -0.59 -30.29
CA GLN A 323 -3.96 0.12 -29.70
C GLN A 323 -3.51 1.49 -29.23
N GLY A 324 -4.37 2.49 -29.38
CA GLY A 324 -4.05 3.85 -28.99
C GLY A 324 -5.25 4.77 -28.93
N ILE A 325 -4.99 5.99 -28.51
CA ILE A 325 -5.95 7.09 -28.50
C ILE A 325 -5.26 8.33 -29.07
N ASP A 326 -5.95 9.10 -29.91
CA ASP A 326 -5.39 10.34 -30.46
C ASP A 326 -5.70 11.58 -29.60
N GLN A 327 -5.34 12.76 -30.10
CA GLN A 327 -5.52 14.03 -29.41
C GLN A 327 -6.99 14.44 -29.26
N ASP A 328 -7.86 13.94 -30.14
CA ASP A 328 -9.30 14.18 -30.13
C ASP A 328 -10.05 13.16 -29.25
N GLY A 329 -9.35 12.10 -28.82
CA GLY A 329 -9.87 11.06 -27.95
C GLY A 329 -10.46 9.87 -28.71
N GLU A 330 -10.20 9.75 -30.01
CA GLU A 330 -10.65 8.61 -30.79
C GLU A 330 -9.76 7.39 -30.53
N LEU A 331 -10.39 6.23 -30.38
CA LEU A 331 -9.69 4.97 -30.13
C LEU A 331 -9.30 4.31 -31.45
N HIS A 332 -8.03 3.95 -31.54
CA HIS A 332 -7.44 3.27 -32.70
C HIS A 332 -7.04 1.85 -32.31
N PHE A 333 -7.36 0.88 -33.16
CA PHE A 333 -7.00 -0.52 -33.00
C PHE A 333 -6.60 -1.11 -34.35
N THR A 334 -5.53 -1.86 -34.41
CA THR A 334 -5.12 -2.60 -35.62
C THR A 334 -4.45 -3.92 -35.25
N ASP A 335 -4.88 -4.98 -35.92
CA ASP A 335 -4.22 -6.28 -35.93
C ASP A 335 -3.62 -6.51 -37.31
N THR A 336 -2.31 -6.76 -37.37
CA THR A 336 -1.63 -7.06 -38.64
C THR A 336 -0.62 -8.19 -38.47
N ILE A 337 -0.37 -8.94 -39.54
CA ILE A 337 0.69 -9.93 -39.60
C ILE A 337 1.77 -9.36 -40.52
N ILE A 338 2.98 -9.23 -40.00
CA ILE A 338 4.13 -8.81 -40.79
C ILE A 338 5.07 -9.98 -41.01
N GLN A 339 5.73 -9.98 -42.17
CA GLN A 339 6.83 -10.88 -42.45
C GLN A 339 8.13 -10.23 -41.97
N VAL A 340 8.87 -10.93 -41.11
CA VAL A 340 10.13 -10.44 -40.56
C VAL A 340 11.24 -11.05 -41.39
N MET A 341 12.01 -10.20 -42.05
CA MET A 341 13.16 -10.64 -42.86
C MET A 341 14.33 -10.92 -41.92
N ASN A 342 15.01 -12.06 -42.15
CA ASN A 342 16.22 -12.46 -41.43
C ASN A 342 17.38 -11.48 -41.62
#